data_AF-A0A2N0NPS6-F1
#
_entry.id   AF-A0A2N0NPS6-F1
#
_cell.length_a   1.000
_cell.length_b   1.000
_cell.length_c   1.000
_cell.angle_alpha   90.00
_cell.angle_beta   90.00
_cell.angle_gamma   90.00
#
_symmetry.space_group_name_H-M   'P 1'
#
loop_
_entity.id
_entity.type
_entity.pdbx_description
1 polymer ?
#
loop_
_entity_poly.entity_id
_entity_poly.type
_entity_poly.pdbx_seq_one_letter_code
_entity_poly.pdbx_strand_id
1 'polypeptide(L)'
;MSRKKQMSSEYGLRIKQSILDELKREKHLQTPQDIYHATAGKIGRLVKITVSLLSQEGVAAFLETWKNFEKPSVWCRLPNPISHHESFMMSDYLRLAMIMPFILHRFLKPLHLKSNELKIIQQRIGAQRRDYVPKAIIKCWVYVAKTMKLVFERDYTEEKYDELKRCLEAEMAILTK
;
A
#
# COMPACT_ATOMS: atom_id res chain seq x y z
N MET A 1 -5.53 49.82 -15.14
CA MET A 1 -5.81 48.93 -13.99
C MET A 1 -4.80 49.20 -12.88
N SER A 2 -5.17 49.11 -11.59
CA SER A 2 -4.19 49.19 -10.49
C SER A 2 -3.16 48.07 -10.60
N ARG A 3 -1.88 48.34 -10.28
CA ARG A 3 -0.77 47.36 -10.29
C ARG A 3 -1.12 46.05 -9.57
N LYS A 4 -1.91 46.13 -8.49
CA LYS A 4 -2.41 44.98 -7.72
C LYS A 4 -3.32 44.05 -8.54
N LYS A 5 -4.19 44.61 -9.41
CA LYS A 5 -5.06 43.82 -10.31
C LYS A 5 -4.24 43.11 -11.38
N GLN A 6 -3.20 43.76 -11.88
CA GLN A 6 -2.34 43.21 -12.93
C GLN A 6 -1.53 42.01 -12.40
N MET A 7 -0.88 42.16 -11.25
CA MET A 7 -0.15 41.06 -10.60
C MET A 7 -1.08 39.90 -10.21
N SER A 8 -2.27 40.21 -9.71
CA SER A 8 -3.24 39.17 -9.38
C SER A 8 -3.64 38.31 -10.59
N SER A 9 -3.82 38.92 -11.75
CA SER A 9 -4.12 38.19 -12.99
C SER A 9 -2.92 37.39 -13.49
N GLU A 10 -1.71 37.94 -13.40
CA GLU A 10 -0.47 37.30 -13.87
C GLU A 10 -0.14 36.02 -13.09
N TYR A 11 -0.34 36.03 -11.77
CA TYR A 11 0.02 34.92 -10.89
C TYR A 11 -1.20 34.10 -10.43
N GLY A 12 -2.40 34.34 -10.99
CA GLY A 12 -3.63 33.64 -10.61
C GLY A 12 -4.05 33.87 -9.14
N LEU A 13 -3.60 34.96 -8.53
CA LEU A 13 -3.84 35.27 -7.12
C LEU A 13 -5.19 35.96 -6.95
N ARG A 14 -5.92 35.67 -5.87
CA ARG A 14 -7.21 36.34 -5.60
C ARG A 14 -6.98 37.71 -4.96
N ILE A 15 -7.71 38.73 -5.44
CA ILE A 15 -7.61 40.12 -4.93
C ILE A 15 -8.40 40.31 -3.64
N LYS A 16 -9.50 39.56 -3.51
CA LYS A 16 -10.43 39.62 -2.39
C LYS A 16 -10.27 38.33 -1.57
N GLN A 17 -10.18 38.49 -0.26
CA GLN A 17 -10.13 37.40 0.71
C GLN A 17 -11.41 36.55 0.56
N SER A 18 -11.24 35.23 0.46
CA SER A 18 -12.33 34.28 0.33
C SER A 18 -12.90 33.97 1.72
N ILE A 19 -14.18 33.63 1.80
CA ILE A 19 -14.75 33.04 3.03
C ILE A 19 -14.01 31.76 3.46
N LEU A 20 -13.31 31.10 2.52
CA LEU A 20 -12.44 29.96 2.81
C LEU A 20 -11.13 30.35 3.54
N ASP A 21 -10.79 31.64 3.61
CA ASP A 21 -9.65 32.16 4.37
C ASP A 21 -10.03 32.42 5.84
N GLU A 22 -11.32 32.50 6.16
CA GLU A 22 -11.86 32.56 7.54
C GLU A 22 -11.97 31.17 8.16
N LEU A 23 -11.98 30.12 7.34
CA LEU A 23 -11.85 28.74 7.82
C LEU A 23 -10.47 28.59 8.46
N LYS A 24 -10.45 28.34 9.77
CA LYS A 24 -9.25 27.97 10.51
C LYS A 24 -8.71 26.68 9.90
N ARG A 25 -7.78 26.79 8.96
CA ARG A 25 -7.10 25.64 8.37
C ARG A 25 -6.22 25.03 9.45
N GLU A 26 -6.78 24.09 10.20
CA GLU A 26 -5.94 23.23 11.03
C GLU A 26 -5.08 22.39 10.10
N LYS A 27 -3.79 22.72 10.09
CA LYS A 27 -2.75 21.98 9.36
C LYS A 27 -2.79 20.48 9.68
N HIS A 28 -3.33 20.07 10.83
CA HIS A 28 -3.44 18.66 11.19
C HIS A 28 -4.68 17.95 10.64
N LEU A 29 -5.76 18.68 10.34
CA LEU A 29 -7.01 18.10 9.82
C LEU A 29 -7.12 18.15 8.29
N GLN A 30 -6.39 19.06 7.63
CA GLN A 30 -6.59 19.36 6.20
C GLN A 30 -5.30 19.36 5.36
N THR A 31 -4.14 19.02 5.92
CA THR A 31 -2.92 18.74 5.14
C THR A 31 -2.99 17.30 4.62
N PRO A 32 -2.46 17.00 3.41
CA PRO A 32 -2.53 15.67 2.80
C PRO A 32 -2.11 14.62 3.83
N GLN A 33 -2.89 13.54 3.95
CA GLN A 33 -2.61 12.42 4.85
C GLN A 33 -1.10 12.25 4.99
N ASP A 34 -0.58 12.43 6.22
CA ASP A 34 0.85 12.29 6.44
C ASP A 34 1.30 10.93 5.86
N ILE A 35 2.59 10.80 5.61
CA ILE A 35 3.08 9.61 4.91
C ILE A 35 2.69 8.31 5.63
N TYR A 36 2.48 8.36 6.94
CA TYR A 36 2.01 7.26 7.76
C TYR A 36 0.55 6.87 7.45
N HIS A 37 -0.35 7.85 7.36
CA HIS A 37 -1.75 7.65 6.97
C HIS A 37 -1.87 7.17 5.51
N ALA A 38 -1.14 7.81 4.60
CA ALA A 38 -1.18 7.46 3.18
C ALA A 38 -0.70 6.01 2.93
N THR A 39 0.39 5.61 3.60
CA THR A 39 0.94 4.27 3.49
C THR A 39 0.04 3.23 4.15
N ALA A 40 -0.43 3.47 5.37
CA ALA A 40 -1.34 2.56 6.05
C ALA A 40 -2.64 2.34 5.26
N GLY A 41 -3.23 3.41 4.71
CA GLY A 41 -4.42 3.31 3.87
C GLY A 41 -4.19 2.49 2.59
N LYS A 42 -3.05 2.69 1.92
CA LYS A 42 -2.65 1.88 0.75
C LYS A 42 -2.48 0.41 1.12
N ILE A 43 -1.77 0.13 2.22
CA ILE A 43 -1.55 -1.25 2.67
C ILE A 43 -2.87 -1.90 3.04
N GLY A 44 -3.75 -1.24 3.79
CA GLY A 44 -5.05 -1.79 4.16
C GLY A 44 -5.89 -2.19 2.96
N ARG A 45 -5.90 -1.37 1.89
CA ARG A 45 -6.54 -1.73 0.62
C ARG A 45 -5.89 -2.96 -0.02
N LEU A 46 -4.55 -3.03 -0.05
CA LEU A 46 -3.84 -4.16 -0.61
C LEU A 46 -4.08 -5.47 0.18
N VAL A 47 -4.17 -5.40 1.51
CA VAL A 47 -4.56 -6.53 2.37
C VAL A 47 -5.94 -7.02 1.97
N LYS A 48 -6.92 -6.11 1.90
CA LYS A 48 -8.30 -6.46 1.55
C LYS A 48 -8.38 -7.13 0.19
N ILE A 49 -7.69 -6.58 -0.82
CA ILE A 49 -7.61 -7.18 -2.15
C ILE A 49 -6.95 -8.56 -2.07
N THR A 50 -5.78 -8.68 -1.44
CA THR A 50 -5.04 -9.95 -1.34
C THR A 50 -5.88 -11.05 -0.69
N VAL A 51 -6.55 -10.75 0.42
CA VAL A 51 -7.45 -11.70 1.11
C VAL A 51 -8.64 -12.07 0.21
N SER A 52 -9.21 -11.11 -0.52
CA SER A 52 -10.36 -11.37 -1.40
C SER A 52 -10.04 -12.32 -2.57
N LEU A 53 -8.76 -12.43 -2.96
CA LEU A 53 -8.30 -13.34 -4.01
C LEU A 53 -8.25 -14.81 -3.59
N LEU A 54 -8.15 -15.08 -2.28
CA LEU A 54 -7.94 -16.43 -1.76
C LEU A 54 -9.17 -17.31 -1.95
N SER A 55 -8.97 -18.57 -2.36
CA SER A 55 -10.00 -19.62 -2.29
C SER A 55 -10.21 -20.07 -0.84
N GLN A 56 -11.14 -21.00 -0.59
CA GLN A 56 -11.30 -21.59 0.74
C GLN A 56 -10.01 -22.32 1.19
N GLU A 57 -9.38 -23.05 0.28
CA GLU A 57 -8.08 -23.70 0.52
C GLU A 57 -6.98 -22.67 0.78
N GLY A 58 -6.99 -21.55 0.05
CA GLY A 58 -6.06 -20.45 0.27
C GLY A 58 -6.23 -19.78 1.63
N VAL A 59 -7.47 -19.59 2.10
CA VAL A 59 -7.76 -19.06 3.43
C VAL A 59 -7.25 -20.02 4.51
N ALA A 60 -7.51 -21.32 4.38
CA ALA A 60 -7.02 -22.32 5.32
C ALA A 60 -5.48 -22.34 5.37
N ALA A 61 -4.83 -22.36 4.21
CA ALA A 61 -3.36 -22.33 4.11
C ALA A 61 -2.76 -21.03 4.67
N PHE A 62 -3.44 -19.89 4.46
CA PHE A 62 -3.03 -18.62 5.07
C PHE A 62 -3.11 -18.68 6.59
N LEU A 63 -4.22 -19.16 7.16
CA LEU A 63 -4.41 -19.21 8.62
C LEU A 63 -3.41 -20.15 9.29
N GLU A 64 -3.13 -21.30 8.68
CA GLU A 64 -2.12 -22.25 9.17
C GLU A 64 -0.72 -21.62 9.13
N THR A 65 -0.37 -20.97 8.01
CA THR A 65 0.89 -20.24 7.89
C THR A 65 0.98 -19.11 8.91
N TRP A 66 -0.09 -18.35 9.10
CA TRP A 66 -0.14 -17.22 10.05
C TRP A 66 0.10 -17.66 11.49
N LYS A 67 -0.49 -18.79 11.89
CA LYS A 67 -0.36 -19.39 13.22
C LYS A 67 1.09 -19.82 13.49
N ASN A 68 1.73 -20.43 12.50
CA ASN A 68 3.09 -20.97 12.64
C ASN A 68 4.21 -19.99 12.26
N PHE A 69 3.87 -18.79 11.75
CA PHE A 69 4.86 -17.80 11.33
C PHE A 69 5.58 -17.19 12.53
N GLU A 70 6.92 -17.28 12.55
CA GLU A 70 7.77 -16.69 13.59
C GLU A 70 7.71 -15.15 13.49
N LYS A 71 7.07 -14.51 14.48
CA LYS A 71 7.00 -13.04 14.58
C LYS A 71 8.07 -12.55 15.56
N PRO A 72 8.63 -11.35 15.37
CA PRO A 72 9.57 -10.78 16.34
C PRO A 72 8.96 -10.76 17.74
N SER A 73 9.70 -11.23 18.74
CA SER A 73 9.24 -11.33 20.13
C SER A 73 8.85 -9.99 20.75
N VAL A 74 9.43 -8.90 20.24
CA VAL A 74 9.14 -7.51 20.66
C VAL A 74 7.84 -6.96 20.08
N TRP A 75 7.17 -7.66 19.16
CA TRP A 75 5.91 -7.20 18.59
C TRP A 75 4.73 -7.59 19.48
N CYS A 76 3.83 -6.63 19.72
CA CYS A 76 2.52 -6.94 20.26
C CYS A 76 1.82 -7.97 19.37
N ARG A 77 0.96 -8.79 19.97
CA ARG A 77 0.19 -9.81 19.24
C ARG A 77 -0.60 -9.16 18.10
N LEU A 78 -0.23 -9.49 16.86
CA LEU A 78 -0.91 -9.02 15.66
C LEU A 78 -2.12 -9.93 15.36
N PRO A 79 -3.35 -9.40 15.29
CA PRO A 79 -4.52 -10.20 14.95
C PRO A 79 -4.45 -10.70 13.50
N ASN A 80 -5.19 -11.76 13.17
CA ASN A 80 -5.15 -12.31 11.81
C ASN A 80 -5.81 -11.31 10.83
N PRO A 81 -5.18 -11.03 9.66
CA PRO A 81 -5.68 -10.01 8.74
C PRO A 81 -6.90 -10.44 7.94
N ILE A 82 -7.28 -11.73 7.93
CA ILE A 82 -8.48 -12.16 7.21
C ILE A 82 -9.73 -11.67 7.96
N SER A 83 -9.81 -11.97 9.26
CA SER A 83 -11.00 -11.69 10.07
C SER A 83 -11.00 -10.30 10.70
N HIS A 84 -9.83 -9.70 10.92
CA HIS A 84 -9.72 -8.51 11.78
C HIS A 84 -9.11 -7.28 11.12
N HIS A 85 -8.89 -7.28 9.80
CA HIS A 85 -8.24 -6.13 9.15
C HIS A 85 -8.94 -4.80 9.41
N GLU A 86 -10.27 -4.77 9.53
CA GLU A 86 -11.02 -3.54 9.83
C GLU A 86 -10.72 -2.95 11.21
N SER A 87 -10.20 -3.75 12.14
CA SER A 87 -9.80 -3.31 13.49
C SER A 87 -8.32 -2.95 13.60
N PHE A 88 -7.54 -3.06 12.51
CA PHE A 88 -6.11 -2.79 12.55
C PHE A 88 -5.85 -1.30 12.75
N MET A 89 -4.91 -1.01 13.65
CA MET A 89 -4.31 0.32 13.70
C MET A 89 -3.35 0.49 12.51
N MET A 90 -2.98 1.73 12.21
CA MET A 90 -2.03 2.02 11.12
C MET A 90 -0.68 1.32 11.31
N SER A 91 -0.21 1.19 12.56
CA SER A 91 1.02 0.47 12.90
C SER A 91 0.94 -1.02 12.55
N ASP A 92 -0.25 -1.62 12.69
CA ASP A 92 -0.48 -3.02 12.34
C ASP A 92 -0.36 -3.24 10.84
N TYR A 93 -0.88 -2.31 10.03
CA TYR A 93 -0.70 -2.35 8.57
C TYR A 93 0.77 -2.26 8.18
N LEU A 94 1.55 -1.37 8.80
CA LEU A 94 2.98 -1.25 8.50
C LEU A 94 3.76 -2.52 8.86
N ARG A 95 3.50 -3.09 10.06
CA ARG A 95 4.08 -4.37 10.47
C ARG A 95 3.70 -5.49 9.49
N LEU A 96 2.44 -5.50 9.04
CA LEU A 96 1.95 -6.48 8.09
C LEU A 96 2.64 -6.35 6.73
N ALA A 97 2.89 -5.13 6.25
CA ALA A 97 3.63 -4.92 5.00
C ALA A 97 5.04 -5.52 5.04
N MET A 98 5.70 -5.55 6.20
CA MET A 98 7.01 -6.17 6.36
C MET A 98 6.98 -7.70 6.23
N ILE A 99 5.96 -8.35 6.81
CA ILE A 99 5.92 -9.82 6.93
C ILE A 99 5.10 -10.52 5.85
N MET A 100 4.15 -9.83 5.21
CA MET A 100 3.28 -10.41 4.18
C MET A 100 4.02 -11.05 3.01
N PRO A 101 5.11 -10.48 2.46
CA PRO A 101 5.87 -11.16 1.41
C PRO A 101 6.32 -12.56 1.82
N PHE A 102 6.80 -12.72 3.06
CA PHE A 102 7.29 -13.99 3.59
C PHE A 102 6.14 -14.97 3.88
N ILE A 103 5.02 -14.48 4.42
CA ILE A 103 3.83 -15.30 4.65
C ILE A 103 3.31 -15.85 3.31
N LEU A 104 3.12 -14.99 2.31
CA LEU A 104 2.63 -15.40 1.01
C LEU A 104 3.62 -16.36 0.32
N HIS A 105 4.93 -16.14 0.47
CA HIS A 105 5.94 -17.03 -0.09
C HIS A 105 5.86 -18.46 0.48
N ARG A 106 5.46 -18.65 1.75
CA ARG A 106 5.38 -19.98 2.38
C ARG A 106 4.25 -20.85 1.83
N PHE A 107 3.12 -20.27 1.42
CA PHE A 107 1.97 -21.06 1.00
C PHE A 107 1.44 -20.76 -0.41
N LEU A 108 1.52 -19.53 -0.91
CA LEU A 108 0.72 -19.10 -2.06
C LEU A 108 1.09 -19.88 -3.34
N LYS A 109 0.09 -20.59 -3.88
CA LYS A 109 0.17 -21.40 -5.11
C LYS A 109 -1.09 -21.13 -5.92
N PRO A 110 -1.15 -21.48 -7.22
CA PRO A 110 -2.33 -21.20 -8.05
C PRO A 110 -3.63 -21.78 -7.49
N LEU A 111 -3.58 -22.95 -6.84
CA LEU A 111 -4.74 -23.60 -6.23
C LEU A 111 -5.30 -22.84 -5.02
N HIS A 112 -4.52 -21.95 -4.40
CA HIS A 112 -4.95 -21.14 -3.25
C HIS A 112 -5.70 -19.86 -3.67
N LEU A 113 -5.84 -19.62 -4.97
CA LEU A 113 -6.51 -18.46 -5.53
C LEU A 113 -7.84 -18.89 -6.16
N LYS A 114 -8.87 -18.04 -6.06
CA LYS A 114 -10.14 -18.26 -6.74
C LYS A 114 -9.90 -18.39 -8.25
N SER A 115 -10.47 -19.42 -8.87
CA SER A 115 -10.23 -19.74 -10.29
C SER A 115 -10.53 -18.59 -11.25
N ASN A 116 -11.56 -17.78 -10.98
CA ASN A 116 -11.92 -16.63 -11.82
C ASN A 116 -10.89 -15.50 -11.67
N GLU A 117 -10.55 -15.15 -10.43
CA GLU A 117 -9.53 -14.12 -10.14
C GLU A 117 -8.16 -14.49 -10.71
N LEU A 118 -7.78 -15.76 -10.58
CA LEU A 118 -6.53 -16.29 -11.14
C LEU A 118 -6.46 -16.07 -12.66
N LYS A 119 -7.56 -16.36 -13.38
CA LYS A 119 -7.64 -16.15 -14.84
C LYS A 119 -7.57 -14.66 -15.20
N ILE A 120 -8.30 -13.81 -14.48
CA ILE A 120 -8.31 -12.36 -14.71
C ILE A 120 -6.90 -11.78 -14.53
N ILE A 121 -6.24 -12.10 -13.42
CA ILE A 121 -4.88 -11.61 -13.15
C ILE A 121 -3.90 -12.19 -14.17
N GLN A 122 -4.01 -13.48 -14.52
CA GLN A 122 -3.18 -14.11 -15.54
C GLN A 122 -3.25 -13.35 -16.88
N GLN A 123 -4.46 -12.98 -17.32
CA GLN A 123 -4.67 -12.21 -18.54
C GLN A 123 -4.08 -10.80 -18.45
N ARG A 124 -4.33 -10.08 -17.34
CA ARG A 124 -3.81 -8.72 -17.13
C ARG A 124 -2.29 -8.65 -17.16
N ILE A 125 -1.63 -9.61 -16.52
CA ILE A 125 -0.15 -9.64 -16.49
C ILE A 125 0.45 -10.28 -17.75
N GLY A 126 -0.36 -10.75 -18.70
CA GLY A 126 0.10 -11.44 -19.91
C GLY A 126 0.86 -12.75 -19.64
N ALA A 127 0.56 -13.45 -18.54
CA ALA A 127 1.30 -14.65 -18.15
C ALA A 127 0.82 -15.91 -18.88
N GLN A 128 1.74 -16.61 -19.53
CA GLN A 128 1.43 -17.90 -20.17
C GLN A 128 1.13 -19.02 -19.16
N ARG A 129 1.81 -19.03 -18.00
CA ARG A 129 1.64 -20.04 -16.95
C ARG A 129 0.93 -19.46 -15.72
N ARG A 130 -0.02 -20.22 -15.17
CA ARG A 130 -0.75 -19.87 -13.94
C ARG A 130 0.17 -19.68 -12.72
N ASP A 131 1.31 -20.38 -12.69
CA ASP A 131 2.31 -20.28 -11.62
C ASP A 131 2.93 -18.87 -11.49
N TYR A 132 2.84 -18.04 -12.53
CA TYR A 132 3.33 -16.66 -12.46
C TYR A 132 2.42 -15.73 -11.67
N VAL A 133 1.13 -16.06 -11.51
CA VAL A 133 0.20 -15.18 -10.78
C VAL A 133 0.56 -15.06 -9.29
N PRO A 134 0.74 -16.16 -8.53
CA PRO A 134 1.27 -16.08 -7.16
C PRO A 134 2.59 -15.31 -7.06
N LYS A 135 3.51 -15.52 -8.00
CA LYS A 135 4.81 -14.83 -8.04
C LYS A 135 4.65 -13.33 -8.24
N ALA A 136 3.71 -12.90 -9.08
CA ALA A 136 3.40 -11.49 -9.29
C ALA A 136 2.79 -10.85 -8.03
N ILE A 137 1.87 -11.54 -7.36
CA ILE A 137 1.28 -11.07 -6.08
C ILE A 137 2.36 -10.93 -5.01
N ILE A 138 3.22 -11.92 -4.84
CA ILE A 138 4.35 -11.86 -3.89
C ILE A 138 5.29 -10.71 -4.26
N LYS A 139 5.63 -10.55 -5.54
CA LYS A 139 6.49 -9.47 -6.03
C LYS A 139 5.89 -8.09 -5.73
N CYS A 140 4.57 -7.93 -5.87
CA CYS A 140 3.86 -6.71 -5.46
C CYS A 140 4.10 -6.39 -3.99
N TRP A 141 3.90 -7.38 -3.10
CA TRP A 141 4.15 -7.21 -1.68
C TRP A 141 5.62 -6.93 -1.35
N VAL A 142 6.57 -7.53 -2.08
CA VAL A 142 8.00 -7.22 -1.93
C VAL A 142 8.30 -5.75 -2.23
N TYR A 143 7.74 -5.20 -3.32
CA TYR A 143 7.91 -3.78 -3.61
C TYR A 143 7.29 -2.90 -2.53
N VAL A 144 6.08 -3.25 -2.07
CA VAL A 144 5.45 -2.52 -0.95
C VAL A 144 6.34 -2.52 0.29
N ALA A 145 6.90 -3.65 0.68
CA ALA A 145 7.82 -3.72 1.82
C ALA A 145 9.06 -2.84 1.62
N LYS A 146 9.67 -2.86 0.42
CA LYS A 146 10.84 -2.02 0.08
C LYS A 146 10.50 -0.53 0.11
N THR A 147 9.39 -0.13 -0.50
CA THR A 147 8.88 1.23 -0.48
C THR A 147 8.67 1.70 0.95
N MET A 148 8.05 0.87 1.81
CA MET A 148 7.82 1.25 3.21
C MET A 148 9.13 1.43 3.98
N LYS A 149 10.12 0.57 3.76
CA LYS A 149 11.45 0.74 4.36
C LYS A 149 12.03 2.11 4.01
N LEU A 150 12.04 2.47 2.72
CA LEU A 150 12.60 3.73 2.24
C LEU A 150 11.81 4.93 2.76
N VAL A 151 10.48 4.84 2.75
CA VAL A 151 9.58 5.90 3.21
C VAL A 151 9.83 6.29 4.68
N PHE A 152 10.11 5.31 5.54
CA PHE A 152 10.34 5.54 6.98
C PHE A 152 11.83 5.59 7.35
N GLU A 153 12.71 5.71 6.37
CA GLU A 153 14.14 5.89 6.60
C GLU A 153 14.37 7.21 7.36
N ARG A 154 15.30 7.21 8.32
CA ARG A 154 15.59 8.41 9.13
C ARG A 154 16.32 9.48 8.33
N ASP A 155 17.25 9.05 7.48
CA ASP A 155 18.12 9.91 6.71
C ASP A 155 17.87 9.71 5.22
N TYR A 156 17.62 10.80 4.51
CA TYR A 156 17.42 10.80 3.07
C TYR A 156 18.62 11.42 2.36
N THR A 157 19.17 10.66 1.40
CA THR A 157 20.13 11.15 0.41
C THR A 157 19.45 11.22 -0.95
N GLU A 158 20.05 11.90 -1.93
CA GLU A 158 19.51 11.95 -3.30
C GLU A 158 19.35 10.53 -3.88
N GLU A 159 20.29 9.63 -3.63
CA GLU A 159 20.23 8.24 -4.09
C GLU A 159 19.04 7.49 -3.49
N LYS A 160 18.71 7.74 -2.22
CA LYS A 160 17.54 7.16 -1.54
C LYS A 160 16.23 7.69 -2.09
N TYR A 161 16.17 8.98 -2.45
CA TYR A 161 15.01 9.54 -3.14
C TYR A 161 14.79 8.90 -4.51
N ASP A 162 15.86 8.72 -5.28
CA ASP A 162 15.80 8.02 -6.57
C ASP A 162 15.38 6.56 -6.40
N GLU A 163 15.85 5.87 -5.35
CA GLU A 163 15.41 4.50 -5.04
C GLU A 163 13.93 4.44 -4.67
N LEU A 164 13.44 5.38 -3.85
CA LEU A 164 12.04 5.49 -3.50
C LEU A 164 11.17 5.72 -4.74
N LYS A 165 11.59 6.64 -5.62
CA LYS A 165 10.90 6.90 -6.89
C LYS A 165 10.81 5.65 -7.76
N ARG A 166 11.93 4.94 -7.96
CA ARG A 166 11.95 3.67 -8.71
C ARG A 166 11.04 2.62 -8.10
N CYS A 167 10.98 2.53 -6.77
CA CYS A 167 10.08 1.59 -6.08
C CYS A 167 8.61 1.94 -6.32
N LEU A 168 8.23 3.23 -6.20
CA LEU A 168 6.87 3.70 -6.44
C LEU A 168 6.44 3.49 -7.91
N GLU A 169 7.33 3.75 -8.87
CA GLU A 169 7.08 3.49 -10.29
C GLU A 169 6.88 1.99 -10.56
N ALA A 170 7.69 1.13 -9.95
CA ALA A 170 7.53 -0.33 -10.07
C ALA A 170 6.22 -0.82 -9.45
N GLU A 171 5.83 -0.29 -8.29
CA GLU A 171 4.52 -0.58 -7.69
C GLU A 171 3.37 -0.16 -8.59
N MET A 172 3.39 1.07 -9.11
CA MET A 172 2.37 1.54 -10.05
C MET A 172 2.28 0.61 -11.26
N ALA A 173 3.41 0.29 -11.89
CA ALA A 173 3.44 -0.57 -13.06
C ALA A 173 2.90 -2.00 -12.81
N ILE A 174 2.89 -2.46 -11.55
CA ILE A 174 2.29 -3.75 -11.17
C ILE A 174 0.79 -3.59 -10.89
N LEU A 175 0.40 -2.50 -10.23
CA LEU A 175 -0.99 -2.28 -9.76
C LEU A 175 -1.92 -1.72 -10.83
N THR A 176 -1.40 -1.06 -11.86
CA THR A 176 -2.19 -0.44 -12.94
C THR A 176 -2.27 -1.26 -14.22
N LYS A 177 -1.59 -2.42 -14.28
CA LYS A 177 -1.76 -3.42 -15.34
C LYS A 177 -2.95 -4.34 -15.06
#